data_AF-A0A6B1ESU4-F1
#
_entry.id   AF-A0A6B1ESU4-F1
#
_cell.length_a   1.000
_cell.length_b   1.000
_cell.length_c   1.000
_cell.angle_alpha   90.00
_cell.angle_beta   90.00
_cell.angle_gamma   90.00
#
_symmetry.space_group_name_H-M   'P 1'
#
loop_
_entity.id
_entity.type
_entity.pdbx_description
1 polymer ?
#
loop_
_entity_poly.entity_id
_entity_poly.type
_entity_poly.pdbx_seq_one_letter_code
_entity_poly.pdbx_strand_id
1 'polypeptide(L)'
;MKNLITLPQNFDDYLTIENADLRFREATDVAERVIGAGVDIYPNMDHAAIFCDPPHLVADGLKQLGYVNGWDARCYPSPVDGCDYINVSAQLPAESPAHREGWFDYVAVVHPVDKLALQHMLGQGYGNPFIHHLTWGLVPPERAGDDDFAYASCVVPFMVEKRKVIGDAIGDAPGTLIIALPENVLSHPKFEESLPTWLGNLDEEAYQVESMQGSGFLIQFFVLTGGRIEVALRVDTTQTFNPKSVHKISEDEISAIQDE
;
A
#
# COMPACT_ATOMS: atom_id res chain seq x y z
N MET A 1 17.51 0.46 -17.52
CA MET A 1 17.62 -0.92 -17.01
C MET A 1 16.28 -1.59 -17.28
N LYS A 2 16.24 -2.88 -17.64
CA LYS A 2 14.96 -3.61 -17.54
C LYS A 2 14.69 -3.71 -16.04
N ASN A 3 13.73 -2.96 -15.52
CA ASN A 3 13.29 -3.11 -14.14
C ASN A 3 12.60 -4.48 -14.07
N LEU A 4 13.38 -5.50 -13.73
CA LEU A 4 12.85 -6.82 -13.49
C LEU A 4 12.28 -6.76 -12.07
N ILE A 5 10.97 -6.79 -11.95
CA ILE A 5 10.33 -7.01 -10.66
C ILE A 5 10.81 -8.34 -10.07
N THR A 6 10.91 -8.39 -8.75
CA THR A 6 11.39 -9.55 -7.99
C THR A 6 10.29 -9.98 -7.03
N LEU A 7 9.88 -11.24 -7.13
CA LEU A 7 8.95 -11.88 -6.22
C LEU A 7 9.72 -12.72 -5.18
N PRO A 8 9.15 -12.97 -3.98
CA PRO A 8 9.76 -13.82 -2.97
C PRO A 8 10.04 -15.24 -3.50
N GLN A 9 11.32 -15.62 -3.68
CA GLN A 9 11.70 -16.91 -4.29
C GLN A 9 11.49 -18.11 -3.36
N ASN A 10 11.56 -17.86 -2.06
CA ASN A 10 11.43 -18.85 -0.99
C ASN A 10 10.17 -18.61 -0.15
N PHE A 11 9.10 -18.09 -0.76
CA PHE A 11 7.87 -17.75 -0.06
C PHE A 11 7.32 -18.92 0.78
N ASP A 12 7.20 -20.09 0.16
CA ASP A 12 6.63 -21.30 0.75
C ASP A 12 7.49 -21.91 1.87
N ASP A 13 8.76 -21.50 2.00
CA ASP A 13 9.62 -21.92 3.11
C ASP A 13 9.17 -21.26 4.43
N TYR A 14 8.43 -20.16 4.37
CA TYR A 14 8.05 -19.35 5.55
C TYR A 14 6.54 -19.16 5.71
N LEU A 15 5.78 -19.06 4.61
CA LEU A 15 4.35 -18.80 4.63
C LEU A 15 3.62 -19.79 3.72
N THR A 16 2.53 -20.39 4.22
CA THR A 16 1.63 -21.22 3.42
C THR A 16 0.33 -20.46 3.19
N ILE A 17 0.20 -19.83 2.02
CA ILE A 17 -0.97 -19.03 1.63
C ILE A 17 -1.49 -19.52 0.28
N GLU A 18 -2.70 -20.07 0.26
CA GLU A 18 -3.27 -20.74 -0.91
C GLU A 18 -3.41 -19.80 -2.13
N ASN A 19 -3.79 -18.54 -1.90
CA ASN A 19 -3.99 -17.58 -2.99
C ASN A 19 -2.73 -16.79 -3.40
N ALA A 20 -1.54 -17.10 -2.86
CA ALA A 20 -0.32 -16.33 -3.11
C ALA A 20 0.07 -16.30 -4.60
N ASP A 21 0.08 -17.44 -5.27
CA ASP A 21 0.41 -17.54 -6.70
C ASP A 21 -0.56 -16.74 -7.59
N LEU A 22 -1.83 -16.65 -7.21
CA LEU A 22 -2.79 -15.82 -7.92
C LEU A 22 -2.44 -14.33 -7.73
N ARG A 23 -2.21 -13.90 -6.50
CA ARG A 23 -1.87 -12.51 -6.17
C ARG A 23 -0.56 -12.07 -6.82
N PHE A 24 0.46 -12.92 -6.82
CA PHE A 24 1.74 -12.63 -7.45
C PHE A 24 1.64 -12.51 -8.96
N ARG A 25 0.80 -13.32 -9.62
CA ARG A 25 0.54 -13.17 -11.06
C ARG A 25 -0.17 -11.84 -11.36
N GLU A 26 -1.22 -11.51 -10.61
CA GLU A 26 -1.90 -10.22 -10.76
C GLU A 26 -0.94 -9.03 -10.55
N ALA A 27 -0.12 -9.07 -9.51
CA ALA A 27 0.88 -8.04 -9.24
C ALA A 27 1.92 -7.93 -10.36
N THR A 28 2.37 -9.06 -10.89
CA THR A 28 3.32 -9.12 -12.02
C THR A 28 2.71 -8.51 -13.28
N ASP A 29 1.48 -8.87 -13.62
CA ASP A 29 0.77 -8.34 -14.78
C ASP A 29 0.58 -6.82 -14.69
N VAL A 30 0.24 -6.30 -13.50
CA VAL A 30 0.17 -4.85 -13.24
C VAL A 30 1.54 -4.21 -13.43
N ALA A 31 2.59 -4.76 -12.81
CA ALA A 31 3.93 -4.20 -12.90
C ALA A 31 4.44 -4.13 -14.35
N GLU A 32 4.21 -5.17 -15.15
CA GLU A 32 4.61 -5.18 -16.56
C GLU A 32 3.94 -4.05 -17.36
N ARG A 33 2.65 -3.80 -17.12
CA ARG A 33 1.91 -2.69 -17.76
C ARG A 33 2.40 -1.32 -17.28
N VAL A 34 2.61 -1.17 -15.98
CA VAL A 34 3.12 0.07 -15.36
C VAL A 34 4.50 0.42 -15.89
N ILE A 35 5.43 -0.55 -15.92
CA ILE A 35 6.78 -0.38 -16.47
C ILE A 35 6.71 -0.14 -17.99
N GLY A 36 5.85 -0.86 -18.71
CA GLY A 36 5.62 -0.67 -20.14
C GLY A 36 5.12 0.73 -20.50
N ALA A 37 4.41 1.39 -19.58
CA ALA A 37 3.97 2.77 -19.70
C ALA A 37 5.05 3.81 -19.32
N GLY A 38 6.26 3.36 -18.97
CA GLY A 38 7.38 4.24 -18.60
C GLY A 38 7.34 4.75 -17.17
N VAL A 39 6.64 4.05 -16.27
CA VAL A 39 6.59 4.39 -14.86
C VAL A 39 7.61 3.54 -14.08
N ASP A 40 8.48 4.21 -13.34
CA ASP A 40 9.50 3.55 -12.53
C ASP A 40 8.92 3.09 -11.18
N ILE A 41 9.00 1.78 -10.93
CA ILE A 41 8.68 1.13 -9.66
C ILE A 41 9.93 0.45 -9.09
N TYR A 42 9.96 0.28 -7.78
CA TYR A 42 10.99 -0.51 -7.11
C TYR A 42 10.92 -1.98 -7.53
N PRO A 43 12.05 -2.71 -7.51
CA PRO A 43 12.06 -4.12 -7.88
C PRO A 43 11.22 -5.01 -6.95
N ASN A 44 11.21 -4.71 -5.66
CA ASN A 44 10.41 -5.42 -4.67
C ASN A 44 9.09 -4.69 -4.44
N MET A 45 8.08 -5.45 -4.03
CA MET A 45 6.82 -4.88 -3.57
C MET A 45 7.02 -4.11 -2.26
N ASP A 46 6.31 -3.00 -2.13
CA ASP A 46 6.32 -2.17 -0.92
C ASP A 46 5.63 -2.90 0.23
N HIS A 47 4.42 -3.38 -0.01
CA HIS A 47 3.54 -3.83 1.07
C HIS A 47 2.66 -5.03 0.67
N ALA A 48 2.32 -5.88 1.66
CA ALA A 48 1.30 -6.91 1.54
C ALA A 48 0.34 -6.91 2.75
N ALA A 49 -0.97 -6.87 2.50
CA ALA A 49 -1.98 -7.09 3.54
C ALA A 49 -2.40 -8.56 3.55
N ILE A 50 -2.19 -9.24 4.68
CA ILE A 50 -2.43 -10.68 4.84
C ILE A 50 -3.43 -10.90 5.96
N PHE A 51 -4.60 -11.41 5.61
CA PHE A 51 -5.66 -11.73 6.55
C PHE A 51 -5.45 -13.11 7.14
N CYS A 52 -5.56 -13.21 8.46
CA CYS A 52 -5.36 -14.46 9.17
C CYS A 52 -6.04 -14.49 10.55
N ASP A 53 -6.43 -15.69 10.97
CA ASP A 53 -6.77 -16.00 12.35
C ASP A 53 -6.40 -17.46 12.69
N PRO A 54 -5.52 -17.72 13.67
CA PRO A 54 -4.85 -16.76 14.54
C PRO A 54 -3.65 -16.05 13.87
N PRO A 55 -3.23 -14.86 14.37
CA PRO A 55 -2.14 -14.05 13.78
C PRO A 55 -0.78 -14.76 13.63
N HIS A 56 -0.50 -15.77 14.45
CA HIS A 56 0.79 -16.47 14.42
C HIS A 56 1.01 -17.28 13.13
N LEU A 57 -0.06 -17.60 12.39
CA LEU A 57 0.05 -18.27 11.08
C LEU A 57 0.90 -17.49 10.08
N VAL A 58 0.95 -16.16 10.23
CA VAL A 58 1.77 -15.27 9.39
C VAL A 58 2.94 -14.71 10.20
N ALA A 59 2.69 -14.25 11.42
CA ALA A 59 3.69 -13.53 12.22
C ALA A 59 4.94 -14.36 12.55
N ASP A 60 4.82 -15.68 12.71
CA ASP A 60 5.97 -16.55 13.00
C ASP A 60 6.90 -16.69 11.79
N GLY A 61 6.36 -16.84 10.58
CA GLY A 61 7.13 -16.90 9.33
C GLY A 61 7.88 -15.58 9.06
N LEU A 62 7.18 -14.45 9.21
CA LEU A 62 7.79 -13.12 9.11
C LEU A 62 8.94 -12.93 10.11
N LYS A 63 8.76 -13.38 11.35
CA LYS A 63 9.80 -13.27 12.38
C LYS A 63 11.03 -14.12 12.04
N GLN A 64 10.86 -15.30 11.44
CA GLN A 64 11.97 -16.14 10.98
C GLN A 64 12.80 -15.47 9.87
N LEU A 65 12.15 -14.70 8.99
CA LEU A 65 12.79 -13.89 7.95
C LEU A 65 13.49 -12.63 8.49
N GLY A 66 13.23 -12.26 9.74
CA GLY A 66 13.81 -11.08 10.38
C GLY A 66 12.94 -9.82 10.32
N TYR A 67 11.65 -9.94 10.01
CA TYR A 67 10.72 -8.81 10.15
C TYR A 67 10.60 -8.36 11.61
N VAL A 68 10.46 -7.05 11.79
CA VAL A 68 10.13 -6.42 13.07
C VAL A 68 8.63 -6.21 13.15
N ASN A 69 7.93 -7.13 13.82
CA ASN A 69 6.49 -7.00 14.06
C ASN A 69 6.22 -5.87 15.08
N GLY A 70 5.21 -5.06 14.84
CA GLY A 70 4.86 -3.88 15.65
C GLY A 70 5.91 -2.77 15.59
N TRP A 71 6.73 -2.70 14.53
CA TRP A 71 7.72 -1.63 14.36
C TRP A 71 7.05 -0.25 14.40
N ASP A 72 5.88 -0.17 13.76
CA ASP A 72 4.93 0.90 13.93
C ASP A 72 4.02 0.48 15.09
N ALA A 73 4.28 1.03 16.28
CA ALA A 73 3.64 0.65 17.55
C ALA A 73 2.12 0.93 17.61
N ARG A 74 1.51 1.32 16.49
CA ARG A 74 0.09 1.58 16.36
C ARG A 74 -0.62 0.35 15.80
N CYS A 75 -1.69 -0.05 16.47
CA CYS A 75 -2.68 -0.96 15.91
C CYS A 75 -3.68 -0.12 15.12
N TYR A 76 -3.87 -0.45 13.85
CA TYR A 76 -4.80 0.26 12.98
C TYR A 76 -6.13 -0.47 12.95
N PRO A 77 -7.25 0.17 13.37
CA PRO A 77 -8.56 -0.28 12.94
C PRO A 77 -8.56 -0.36 11.42
N SER A 78 -9.12 -1.42 10.87
CA SER A 78 -9.25 -1.63 9.43
C SER A 78 -10.65 -2.16 9.16
N PRO A 79 -11.70 -1.33 9.26
CA PRO A 79 -13.03 -1.75 8.86
C PRO A 79 -12.97 -2.23 7.40
N VAL A 80 -13.52 -3.39 7.06
CA VAL A 80 -13.59 -3.87 5.67
C VAL A 80 -14.96 -4.51 5.49
N ASP A 81 -15.70 -4.07 4.48
CA ASP A 81 -17.08 -4.50 4.23
C ASP A 81 -17.99 -4.42 5.48
N GLY A 82 -17.80 -3.36 6.29
CA GLY A 82 -18.54 -3.15 7.53
C GLY A 82 -18.16 -4.08 8.69
N CYS A 83 -17.07 -4.86 8.56
CA CYS A 83 -16.53 -5.72 9.62
C CYS A 83 -15.25 -5.14 10.21
N ASP A 84 -15.04 -5.33 11.51
CA ASP A 84 -13.90 -4.76 12.23
C ASP A 84 -12.67 -5.70 12.23
N TYR A 85 -11.57 -5.23 11.62
CA TYR A 85 -10.26 -5.87 11.67
C TYR A 85 -9.21 -4.98 12.34
N ILE A 86 -8.09 -5.60 12.75
CA ILE A 86 -6.89 -4.90 13.24
C ILE A 86 -5.70 -5.29 12.37
N ASN A 87 -4.90 -4.30 11.99
CA ASN A 87 -3.62 -4.50 11.31
C ASN A 87 -2.47 -4.40 12.31
N VAL A 88 -1.65 -5.46 12.37
CA VAL A 88 -0.34 -5.43 13.02
C VAL A 88 0.72 -5.28 11.95
N SER A 89 1.42 -4.15 11.97
CA SER A 89 2.48 -3.85 11.00
C SER A 89 3.72 -4.73 11.23
N ALA A 90 4.42 -5.04 10.15
CA ALA A 90 5.74 -5.65 10.19
C ALA A 90 6.61 -4.97 9.13
N GLN A 91 7.86 -4.67 9.45
CA GLN A 91 8.83 -4.10 8.51
C GLN A 91 10.02 -5.04 8.39
N LEU A 92 10.50 -5.22 7.16
CA LEU A 92 11.79 -5.83 6.88
C LEU A 92 12.89 -4.76 6.99
N PRO A 93 13.90 -4.92 7.86
CA PRO A 93 14.99 -3.96 7.96
C PRO A 93 15.76 -3.85 6.64
N ALA A 94 16.15 -2.64 6.24
CA ALA A 94 16.77 -2.35 4.93
C ALA A 94 18.06 -3.15 4.66
N GLU A 95 18.78 -3.56 5.69
CA GLU A 95 19.98 -4.40 5.61
C GLU A 95 19.69 -5.90 5.50
N SER A 96 18.41 -6.30 5.53
CA SER A 96 18.01 -7.70 5.52
C SER A 96 18.41 -8.38 4.21
N PRO A 97 19.00 -9.60 4.26
CA PRO A 97 19.28 -10.37 3.06
C PRO A 97 18.01 -10.77 2.31
N ALA A 98 16.86 -10.83 2.99
CA ALA A 98 15.58 -11.22 2.40
C ALA A 98 15.09 -10.27 1.30
N HIS A 99 15.56 -9.01 1.27
CA HIS A 99 15.28 -8.12 0.14
C HIS A 99 15.83 -8.68 -1.18
N ARG A 100 16.98 -9.36 -1.17
CA ARG A 100 17.56 -9.97 -2.39
C ARG A 100 16.75 -11.16 -2.89
N GLU A 101 15.99 -11.77 -2.00
CA GLU A 101 15.08 -12.87 -2.32
C GLU A 101 13.71 -12.36 -2.79
N GLY A 102 13.47 -11.04 -2.82
CA GLY A 102 12.23 -10.42 -3.32
C GLY A 102 11.15 -10.16 -2.27
N TRP A 103 11.47 -10.26 -0.98
CA TRP A 103 10.50 -10.03 0.09
C TRP A 103 10.03 -8.57 0.17
N PHE A 104 8.77 -8.40 0.62
CA PHE A 104 8.10 -7.12 0.79
C PHE A 104 8.81 -6.26 1.84
N ASP A 105 8.82 -4.95 1.67
CA ASP A 105 9.37 -4.06 2.69
C ASP A 105 8.47 -4.02 3.94
N TYR A 106 7.15 -4.13 3.74
CA TYR A 106 6.14 -4.08 4.78
C TYR A 106 5.10 -5.20 4.64
N VAL A 107 4.57 -5.65 5.78
CA VAL A 107 3.43 -6.56 5.83
C VAL A 107 2.43 -6.08 6.88
N ALA A 108 1.15 -5.99 6.53
CA ALA A 108 0.06 -5.93 7.50
C ALA A 108 -0.44 -7.34 7.80
N VAL A 109 -0.26 -7.79 9.04
CA VAL A 109 -0.93 -8.98 9.56
C VAL A 109 -2.31 -8.54 10.05
N VAL A 110 -3.33 -8.81 9.24
CA VAL A 110 -4.71 -8.40 9.47
C VAL A 110 -5.48 -9.52 10.16
N HIS A 111 -6.15 -9.22 11.26
CA HIS A 111 -6.94 -10.23 11.98
C HIS A 111 -8.29 -9.68 12.44
N PRO A 112 -9.33 -10.52 12.51
CA PRO A 112 -10.66 -10.10 12.92
C PRO A 112 -10.70 -9.68 14.39
N VAL A 113 -11.51 -8.67 14.71
CA VAL A 113 -11.73 -8.21 16.09
C VAL A 113 -12.79 -9.06 16.78
N ASP A 114 -13.83 -9.44 16.04
CA ASP A 114 -14.97 -10.16 16.56
C ASP A 114 -15.39 -11.36 15.69
N LYS A 115 -16.45 -12.04 16.12
CA LYS A 115 -16.95 -13.22 15.43
C LYS A 115 -17.51 -12.90 14.06
N LEU A 116 -18.09 -11.71 13.87
CA LEU A 116 -18.66 -11.31 12.58
C LEU A 116 -17.55 -11.12 11.56
N ALA A 117 -16.49 -10.39 11.92
CA ALA A 117 -15.30 -10.23 11.09
C ALA A 117 -14.62 -11.58 10.78
N LEU A 118 -14.52 -12.47 11.77
CA LEU A 118 -13.97 -13.81 11.54
C LEU A 118 -14.80 -14.61 10.53
N GLN A 119 -16.13 -14.60 10.67
CA GLN A 119 -17.03 -15.29 9.76
C GLN A 119 -17.00 -14.68 8.36
N HIS A 120 -16.91 -13.36 8.26
CA HIS A 120 -16.77 -12.65 7.00
C HIS A 120 -15.47 -13.03 6.29
N MET A 121 -14.34 -12.97 6.98
CA MET A 121 -13.02 -13.36 6.49
C MET A 121 -13.01 -14.80 5.96
N LEU A 122 -13.49 -15.76 6.77
CA LEU A 122 -13.51 -17.18 6.37
C LEU A 122 -14.56 -17.48 5.30
N GLY A 123 -15.63 -16.69 5.23
CA GLY A 123 -16.72 -16.86 4.27
C GLY A 123 -16.35 -16.59 2.82
N GLN A 124 -15.20 -15.94 2.57
CA GLN A 124 -14.70 -15.63 1.24
C GLN A 124 -14.14 -16.85 0.49
N GLY A 125 -13.72 -17.89 1.21
CA GLY A 125 -13.21 -19.11 0.60
C GLY A 125 -11.76 -19.04 0.08
N TYR A 126 -10.99 -18.00 0.40
CA TYR A 126 -9.56 -17.89 0.04
C TYR A 126 -8.61 -18.67 0.95
N GLY A 127 -9.17 -19.42 1.92
CA GLY A 127 -8.40 -20.08 2.95
C GLY A 127 -8.03 -19.14 4.09
N ASN A 128 -7.08 -19.58 4.91
CA ASN A 128 -6.58 -18.84 6.07
C ASN A 128 -5.18 -19.37 6.40
N PRO A 129 -4.12 -18.56 6.28
CA PRO A 129 -4.11 -17.15 5.84
C PRO A 129 -4.40 -16.93 4.35
N PHE A 130 -4.75 -15.69 3.97
CA PHE A 130 -4.82 -15.24 2.56
C PHE A 130 -4.25 -13.82 2.37
N ILE A 131 -3.66 -13.56 1.19
CA ILE A 131 -3.23 -12.21 0.80
C ILE A 131 -4.44 -11.47 0.21
N HIS A 132 -4.80 -10.35 0.82
CA HIS A 132 -5.88 -9.50 0.33
C HIS A 132 -5.42 -8.61 -0.81
N HIS A 133 -4.32 -7.88 -0.60
CA HIS A 133 -3.75 -6.99 -1.60
C HIS A 133 -2.23 -6.89 -1.50
N LEU A 134 -1.63 -6.51 -2.61
CA LEU A 134 -0.21 -6.24 -2.76
C LEU A 134 -0.01 -4.80 -3.27
N THR A 135 1.06 -4.16 -2.82
CA THR A 135 1.35 -2.76 -3.15
C THR A 135 2.69 -2.67 -3.86
N TRP A 136 2.73 -2.04 -5.03
CA TRP A 136 3.98 -1.66 -5.70
C TRP A 136 4.46 -0.29 -5.23
N GLY A 137 5.76 -0.19 -4.93
CA GLY A 137 6.39 1.07 -4.58
C GLY A 137 6.83 1.85 -5.82
N LEU A 138 6.36 3.09 -6.00
CA LEU A 138 6.85 4.02 -7.00
C LEU A 138 8.18 4.63 -6.57
N VAL A 139 9.09 4.79 -7.54
CA VAL A 139 10.31 5.56 -7.32
C VAL A 139 9.94 7.05 -7.28
N PRO A 140 10.16 7.76 -6.15
CA PRO A 140 9.81 9.16 -6.03
C PRO A 140 10.78 10.05 -6.82
N PRO A 141 10.35 11.25 -7.25
CA PRO A 141 11.28 12.25 -7.75
C PRO A 141 12.32 12.60 -6.67
N GLU A 142 13.55 12.87 -7.09
CA GLU A 142 14.62 13.23 -6.16
C GLU A 142 14.29 14.55 -5.44
N ARG A 143 14.51 14.57 -4.12
CA ARG A 143 14.20 15.72 -3.27
C ARG A 143 15.10 16.93 -3.52
N ALA A 144 16.29 16.74 -4.08
CA ALA A 144 17.23 17.80 -4.46
C ALA A 144 17.55 18.86 -3.37
N GLY A 145 17.38 18.52 -2.09
CA GLY A 145 17.57 19.43 -0.96
C GLY A 145 16.37 20.34 -0.63
N ASP A 146 15.23 20.14 -1.29
CA ASP A 146 14.00 20.88 -1.04
C ASP A 146 13.46 20.64 0.38
N ASP A 147 12.87 21.69 0.96
CA ASP A 147 12.06 21.54 2.17
C ASP A 147 10.78 20.76 1.87
N ASP A 148 10.06 20.33 2.91
CA ASP A 148 8.88 19.48 2.71
C ASP A 148 7.79 20.16 1.85
N PHE A 149 7.64 21.48 1.92
CA PHE A 149 6.59 22.19 1.17
C PHE A 149 6.96 22.31 -0.31
N ALA A 150 8.21 22.66 -0.61
CA ALA A 150 8.75 22.65 -1.97
C ALA A 150 8.71 21.24 -2.55
N TYR A 151 9.07 20.23 -1.77
CA TYR A 151 9.02 18.84 -2.22
C TYR A 151 7.58 18.34 -2.45
N ALA A 152 6.63 18.71 -1.58
CA ALA A 152 5.20 18.45 -1.78
C ALA A 152 4.70 18.97 -3.13
N SER A 153 5.17 20.17 -3.53
CA SER A 153 4.83 20.77 -4.82
C SER A 153 5.38 20.03 -6.04
N CYS A 154 6.29 19.09 -5.84
CA CYS A 154 6.82 18.20 -6.87
C CYS A 154 6.16 16.82 -6.84
N VAL A 155 6.09 16.21 -5.65
CA VAL A 155 5.67 14.81 -5.50
C VAL A 155 4.15 14.62 -5.65
N VAL A 156 3.33 15.60 -5.24
CA VAL A 156 1.87 15.51 -5.41
C VAL A 156 1.49 15.56 -6.90
N PRO A 157 1.93 16.54 -7.71
CA PRO A 157 1.67 16.51 -9.15
C PRO A 157 2.22 15.26 -9.86
N PHE A 158 3.40 14.80 -9.44
CA PHE A 158 3.99 13.56 -9.95
C PHE A 158 3.03 12.38 -9.74
N MET A 159 2.48 12.22 -8.54
CA MET A 159 1.54 11.14 -8.24
C MET A 159 0.21 11.27 -8.99
N VAL A 160 -0.29 12.49 -9.18
CA VAL A 160 -1.48 12.73 -10.02
C VAL A 160 -1.22 12.29 -11.46
N GLU A 161 -0.07 12.65 -12.03
CA GLU A 161 0.33 12.22 -13.37
C GLU A 161 0.47 10.69 -13.45
N LYS A 162 1.21 10.06 -12.52
CA LYS A 162 1.43 8.61 -12.53
C LYS A 162 0.13 7.84 -12.33
N ARG A 163 -0.77 8.31 -11.47
CA ARG A 163 -2.10 7.73 -11.31
C ARG A 163 -2.86 7.65 -12.63
N LYS A 164 -2.85 8.73 -13.41
CA LYS A 164 -3.47 8.74 -14.75
C LYS A 164 -2.79 7.75 -15.70
N VAL A 165 -1.46 7.83 -15.83
CA VAL A 165 -0.69 6.96 -16.74
C VAL A 165 -0.89 5.48 -16.41
N ILE A 166 -0.91 5.14 -15.12
CA ILE A 166 -1.15 3.78 -14.66
C ILE A 166 -2.58 3.35 -14.97
N GLY A 167 -3.59 4.17 -14.65
CA GLY A 167 -4.98 3.88 -14.99
C GLY A 167 -5.17 3.59 -16.49
N ASP A 168 -4.61 4.44 -17.35
CA ASP A 168 -4.65 4.28 -18.80
C ASP A 168 -3.96 2.98 -19.27
N ALA A 169 -2.84 2.60 -18.63
CA ALA A 169 -2.08 1.39 -18.98
C ALA A 169 -2.75 0.09 -18.50
N ILE A 170 -3.41 0.14 -17.34
CA ILE A 170 -4.18 -0.98 -16.80
C ILE A 170 -5.51 -1.13 -17.56
N GLY A 171 -6.09 -0.01 -18.03
CA GLY A 171 -7.40 0.03 -18.66
C GLY A 171 -8.54 0.07 -17.65
N ASP A 172 -8.27 0.54 -16.43
CA ASP A 172 -9.26 0.68 -15.35
C ASP A 172 -9.14 2.07 -14.70
N ALA A 173 -10.24 2.57 -14.15
CA ALA A 173 -10.23 3.82 -13.41
C ALA A 173 -9.52 3.60 -12.06
N PRO A 174 -8.43 4.33 -11.76
CA PRO A 174 -7.76 4.20 -10.49
C PRO A 174 -8.66 4.70 -9.36
N GLY A 175 -8.50 4.11 -8.17
CA GLY A 175 -9.18 4.52 -6.95
C GLY A 175 -8.80 5.95 -6.49
N THR A 176 -9.43 6.44 -5.43
CA THR A 176 -9.10 7.67 -4.72
C THR A 176 -7.58 7.84 -4.50
N LEU A 177 -7.06 9.00 -4.86
CA LEU A 177 -5.68 9.38 -4.52
C LEU A 177 -5.59 9.84 -3.06
N ILE A 178 -4.98 9.03 -2.22
CA ILE A 178 -4.71 9.36 -0.83
C ILE A 178 -3.38 10.11 -0.74
N ILE A 179 -3.41 11.34 -0.25
CA ILE A 179 -2.26 12.25 -0.18
C ILE A 179 -1.97 12.55 1.29
N ALA A 180 -1.13 11.73 1.89
CA ALA A 180 -0.72 11.92 3.27
C ALA A 180 0.61 12.67 3.34
N LEU A 181 0.58 13.87 3.94
CA LEU A 181 1.70 14.81 3.95
C LEU A 181 2.16 15.15 5.38
N PRO A 182 3.42 15.59 5.57
CA PRO A 182 3.88 16.12 6.85
C PRO A 182 3.00 17.27 7.36
N GLU A 183 2.80 17.38 8.67
CA GLU A 183 1.94 18.40 9.28
C GLU A 183 2.42 19.84 8.98
N ASN A 184 3.73 20.05 8.85
CA ASN A 184 4.32 21.34 8.46
C ASN A 184 3.99 21.74 7.01
N VAL A 185 3.65 20.80 6.14
CA VAL A 185 3.17 21.10 4.78
C VAL A 185 1.72 21.56 4.84
N LEU A 186 0.86 20.84 5.55
CA LEU A 186 -0.56 21.15 5.67
C LEU A 186 -0.81 22.47 6.41
N SER A 187 0.01 22.78 7.40
CA SER A 187 -0.06 24.03 8.17
C SER A 187 0.66 25.21 7.48
N HIS A 188 1.26 24.99 6.31
CA HIS A 188 1.99 26.04 5.61
C HIS A 188 1.02 27.13 5.09
N PRO A 189 1.33 28.44 5.23
CA PRO A 189 0.40 29.52 4.87
C PRO A 189 -0.04 29.55 3.40
N LYS A 190 0.72 28.91 2.51
CA LYS A 190 0.42 28.84 1.07
C LYS A 190 -0.27 27.53 0.66
N PHE A 191 -0.55 26.63 1.60
CA PHE A 191 -1.07 25.30 1.28
C PHE A 191 -2.40 25.36 0.52
N GLU A 192 -3.37 26.11 1.04
CA GLU A 192 -4.71 26.24 0.43
C GLU A 192 -4.66 26.82 -0.99
N GLU A 193 -3.74 27.75 -1.27
CA GLU A 193 -3.54 28.32 -2.62
C GLU A 193 -2.79 27.37 -3.55
N SER A 194 -1.86 26.57 -3.01
CA SER A 194 -0.97 25.72 -3.81
C SER A 194 -1.61 24.39 -4.17
N LEU A 195 -2.41 23.81 -3.27
CA LEU A 195 -3.00 22.48 -3.44
C LEU A 195 -3.83 22.35 -4.74
N PRO A 196 -4.71 23.28 -5.13
CA PRO A 196 -5.44 23.18 -6.40
C PRO A 196 -4.49 23.14 -7.61
N THR A 197 -3.38 23.88 -7.55
CA THR A 197 -2.36 23.86 -8.61
C THR A 197 -1.65 22.50 -8.66
N TRP A 198 -1.42 21.88 -7.51
CA TRP A 198 -0.77 20.56 -7.44
C TRP A 198 -1.67 19.44 -7.97
N LEU A 199 -2.97 19.52 -7.70
CA LEU A 199 -3.98 18.53 -8.10
C LEU A 199 -4.41 18.68 -9.56
N GLY A 200 -4.26 19.88 -10.13
CA GLY A 200 -4.67 20.18 -11.50
C GLY A 200 -6.19 20.08 -11.66
N ASN A 201 -6.65 19.17 -12.51
CA ASN A 201 -8.07 18.97 -12.83
C ASN A 201 -8.69 17.75 -12.12
N LEU A 202 -8.06 17.26 -11.04
CA LEU A 202 -8.60 16.13 -10.30
C LEU A 202 -9.85 16.56 -9.51
N ASP A 203 -10.93 15.79 -9.65
CA ASP A 203 -12.19 16.06 -8.94
C ASP A 203 -12.02 15.88 -7.42
N GLU A 204 -12.76 16.66 -6.63
CA GLU A 204 -12.70 16.63 -5.16
C GLU A 204 -13.03 15.25 -4.56
N GLU A 205 -13.84 14.45 -5.25
CA GLU A 205 -14.17 13.08 -4.84
C GLU A 205 -12.99 12.11 -5.06
N ALA A 206 -12.13 12.40 -6.04
CA ALA A 206 -11.05 11.52 -6.50
C ALA A 206 -9.74 11.65 -5.70
N TYR A 207 -9.72 12.46 -4.63
CA TYR A 207 -8.59 12.51 -3.71
C TYR A 207 -9.02 12.68 -2.25
N GLN A 208 -8.06 12.48 -1.35
CA GLN A 208 -8.18 12.84 0.06
C GLN A 208 -6.81 13.33 0.53
N VAL A 209 -6.78 14.42 1.28
CA VAL A 209 -5.55 14.93 1.89
C VAL A 209 -5.59 14.67 3.38
N GLU A 210 -4.52 14.10 3.92
CA GLU A 210 -4.40 13.79 5.34
C GLU A 210 -3.04 14.15 5.92
N SER A 211 -2.99 14.36 7.23
CA SER A 211 -1.72 14.55 7.94
C SER A 211 -1.05 13.20 8.20
N MET A 212 0.22 13.06 7.80
CA MET A 212 1.08 11.97 8.27
C MET A 212 1.51 12.19 9.71
N GLN A 213 1.37 11.16 10.54
CA GLN A 213 1.86 11.17 11.92
C GLN A 213 3.27 10.57 11.96
N GLY A 214 4.28 11.30 12.45
CA GLY A 214 5.66 10.80 12.40
C GLY A 214 6.43 11.20 11.14
N SER A 215 5.97 12.25 10.45
CA SER A 215 6.64 12.88 9.30
C SER A 215 6.61 12.05 8.01
N GLY A 216 7.20 12.61 6.97
CA GLY A 216 7.32 12.00 5.65
C GLY A 216 6.05 12.02 4.82
N PHE A 217 6.13 11.37 3.67
CA PHE A 217 5.12 11.35 2.62
C PHE A 217 4.66 9.92 2.40
N LEU A 218 3.34 9.72 2.33
CA LEU A 218 2.72 8.51 1.82
C LEU A 218 1.61 8.92 0.87
N ILE A 219 1.81 8.66 -0.42
CA ILE A 219 0.82 8.97 -1.45
C ILE A 219 0.50 7.67 -2.19
N GLN A 220 -0.77 7.28 -2.24
CA GLN A 220 -1.16 5.96 -2.71
C GLN A 220 -2.56 5.93 -3.32
N PHE A 221 -2.85 4.89 -4.12
CA PHE A 221 -4.16 4.62 -4.70
C PHE A 221 -4.23 3.15 -5.19
N PHE A 222 -5.44 2.60 -5.25
CA PHE A 222 -5.68 1.27 -5.85
C PHE A 222 -5.78 1.35 -7.37
N VAL A 223 -5.20 0.36 -8.06
CA VAL A 223 -5.15 0.34 -9.54
C VAL A 223 -6.08 -0.69 -10.17
N LEU A 224 -6.62 -1.61 -9.38
CA LEU A 224 -7.60 -2.59 -9.83
C LEU A 224 -8.86 -2.49 -8.99
N THR A 225 -10.01 -2.49 -9.66
CA THR A 225 -11.32 -2.64 -9.03
C THR A 225 -11.34 -3.88 -8.12
N GLY A 226 -11.92 -3.73 -6.92
CA GLY A 226 -11.96 -4.78 -5.89
C GLY A 226 -10.70 -4.86 -5.01
N GLY A 227 -9.84 -3.83 -5.02
CA GLY A 227 -8.85 -3.61 -3.98
C GLY A 227 -7.68 -4.58 -3.97
N ARG A 228 -7.29 -5.09 -5.14
CA ARG A 228 -6.34 -6.21 -5.26
C ARG A 228 -4.89 -5.78 -5.34
N ILE A 229 -4.64 -4.70 -6.06
CA ILE A 229 -3.31 -4.14 -6.28
C ILE A 229 -3.36 -2.64 -6.03
N GLU A 230 -2.41 -2.19 -5.22
CA GLU A 230 -2.20 -0.80 -4.87
C GLU A 230 -0.87 -0.31 -5.45
N VAL A 231 -0.76 0.99 -5.64
CA VAL A 231 0.50 1.66 -5.88
C VAL A 231 0.72 2.73 -4.83
N ALA A 232 1.90 2.76 -4.23
CA ALA A 232 2.26 3.71 -3.18
C ALA A 232 3.62 4.36 -3.44
N LEU A 233 3.76 5.60 -3.00
CA LEU A 233 5.01 6.34 -2.95
C LEU A 233 5.28 6.72 -1.49
N ARG A 234 6.46 6.32 -0.99
CA ARG A 234 6.91 6.61 0.37
C ARG A 234 8.22 7.40 0.36
N VAL A 235 8.29 8.44 1.19
CA VAL A 235 9.52 9.22 1.41
C VAL A 235 9.61 9.59 2.89
N ASP A 236 10.73 9.26 3.54
CA ASP A 236 11.07 9.68 4.91
C ASP A 236 9.97 9.43 5.97
N THR A 237 9.14 8.42 5.78
CA THR A 237 8.04 8.06 6.69
C THR A 237 8.38 6.84 7.52
N THR A 238 7.99 6.86 8.80
CA THR A 238 8.03 5.67 9.67
C THR A 238 6.65 5.01 9.82
N GLN A 239 5.68 5.38 9.00
CA GLN A 239 4.37 4.73 8.99
C GLN A 239 4.26 3.72 7.86
N THR A 240 3.65 2.57 8.17
CA THR A 240 3.19 1.65 7.13
C THR A 240 1.84 2.08 6.55
N PHE A 241 0.95 2.69 7.34
CA PHE A 241 -0.37 3.15 6.90
C PHE A 241 -0.74 4.49 7.51
N ASN A 242 -1.57 5.27 6.83
CA ASN A 242 -2.21 6.43 7.43
C ASN A 242 -3.56 6.05 8.08
N PRO A 243 -3.70 6.13 9.42
CA PRO A 243 -4.93 5.76 10.13
C PRO A 243 -6.15 6.59 9.70
N LYS A 244 -5.95 7.83 9.24
CA LYS A 244 -7.04 8.73 8.85
C LYS A 244 -7.62 8.41 7.48
N SER A 245 -6.86 7.70 6.65
CA SER A 245 -7.27 7.31 5.31
C SER A 245 -8.03 5.98 5.29
N VAL A 246 -7.96 5.22 6.39
CA VAL A 246 -8.53 3.87 6.49
C VAL A 246 -10.00 3.87 6.12
N HIS A 247 -10.83 4.75 6.67
CA HIS A 247 -12.27 4.73 6.39
C HIS A 247 -12.59 4.88 4.90
N LYS A 248 -11.94 5.84 4.21
CA LYS A 248 -12.19 6.07 2.79
C LYS A 248 -11.64 4.94 1.93
N ILE A 249 -10.41 4.49 2.21
CA ILE A 249 -9.80 3.35 1.52
C ILE A 249 -10.67 2.09 1.69
N SER A 250 -11.19 1.86 2.89
CA SER A 250 -12.04 0.73 3.23
C SER A 250 -13.43 0.77 2.61
N GLU A 251 -14.04 1.95 2.51
CA GLU A 251 -15.38 2.12 1.93
C GLU A 251 -15.35 2.11 0.40
N ASP A 252 -14.32 2.72 -0.20
CA ASP A 252 -14.27 2.97 -1.64
C ASP A 252 -13.43 1.93 -2.40
N GLU A 253 -12.46 1.29 -1.75
CA GLU A 253 -11.35 0.62 -2.47
C GLU A 253 -11.02 -0.79 -1.97
N ILE A 254 -11.22 -1.10 -0.69
CA ILE A 254 -10.89 -2.40 -0.09
C ILE A 254 -12.19 -3.15 0.20
N SER A 255 -12.54 -4.08 -0.68
CA SER A 255 -13.50 -5.13 -0.37
C SER A 255 -12.77 -6.45 -0.23
N ALA A 256 -13.10 -7.18 0.83
CA ALA A 256 -12.67 -8.56 0.97
C ALA A 256 -13.64 -9.52 0.23
N ILE A 257 -14.81 -9.03 -0.20
CA ILE A 257 -15.67 -9.75 -1.15
C ILE A 257 -15.16 -9.47 -2.58
N GLN A 258 -14.52 -10.47 -3.19
CA GLN A 258 -14.01 -10.35 -4.57
C GLN A 258 -14.92 -11.16 -5.51
N ASP A 259 -16.00 -10.54 -5.98
CA ASP A 259 -16.72 -11.06 -7.16
C ASP A 259 -15.95 -10.68 -8.45
N GLU A 260 -15.98 -11.53 -9.48
CA GLU A 260 -15.33 -11.32 -10.79
C GLU A 260 -15.96 -10.19 -11.61
#